data_AF-A0A3M7SJA4-F1
#
_entry.id   AF-A0A3M7SJA4-F1
#
_cell.length_a   1.000
_cell.length_b   1.000
_cell.length_c   1.000
_cell.angle_alpha   90.00
_cell.angle_beta   90.00
_cell.angle_gamma   90.00
#
_symmetry.space_group_name_H-M   'P 1'
#
loop_
_entity.id
_entity.type
_entity.pdbx_description
1 polymer ?
#
loop_
_entity_poly.entity_id
_entity_poly.type
_entity_poly.pdbx_seq_one_letter_code
_entity_poly.pdbx_strand_id
1 'polypeptide(L)'
;MSNSAGQTKAAVLKVKTDPFELNYLLQQWKEWKANLQSFNLKIEFQLNNELIKKQNNSSQLSQNPNEFIKYYLDLSSARYDEMLQTMQDLENKFEFLINSTEIYLKSVSDFVQKYFAANQAEQLMSSKTNSNIKPSEKLIILADMSLLEFPLESLKVFYDNQSISSISRDFSLQFFSTRFFQPKETVEPINKDEKKKDKPPKQTIAPPSNLEPLAEHVTTIDPLRVKYLIDVFNEASPGLPSEMTPIVSFKKMTQQFSHVCSKWTGLTGLDHSPSLGECESYLIDSSCLLFNGTERFLSYFSSNKVASLNLNECKLIIANDLTQTGRSFGRIGKD
;
A
#
# COMPACT_ATOMS: atom_id res chain seq x y z
N MET A 1 32.49 -6.48 -27.87
CA MET A 1 31.30 -5.69 -27.52
C MET A 1 31.65 -4.91 -26.26
N SER A 2 31.67 -3.59 -26.36
CA SER A 2 32.19 -2.66 -25.35
C SER A 2 31.25 -2.57 -24.14
N ASN A 3 31.69 -3.09 -22.99
CA ASN A 3 31.11 -2.74 -21.70
C ASN A 3 31.45 -1.27 -21.42
N SER A 4 30.50 -0.36 -21.68
CA SER A 4 30.51 0.95 -21.04
C SER A 4 30.11 0.73 -19.58
N ALA A 5 31.08 0.39 -18.74
CA ALA A 5 30.91 0.46 -17.30
C ALA A 5 30.65 1.94 -16.96
N GLY A 6 29.37 2.31 -16.83
CA GLY A 6 28.98 3.64 -16.37
C GLY A 6 29.64 3.88 -15.02
N GLN A 7 30.42 4.95 -14.91
CA GLN A 7 30.95 5.39 -13.61
C GLN A 7 29.76 5.57 -12.66
N THR A 8 29.74 4.81 -11.56
CA THR A 8 28.78 5.01 -10.49
C THR A 8 28.97 6.42 -9.92
N LYS A 9 27.95 7.28 -10.04
CA LYS A 9 27.89 8.62 -9.41
C LYS A 9 27.65 8.49 -7.89
N ALA A 10 28.42 7.66 -7.20
CA ALA A 10 28.30 7.48 -5.76
C ALA A 10 28.88 8.70 -5.03
N ALA A 11 28.12 9.25 -4.09
CA ALA A 11 28.55 10.35 -3.23
C ALA A 11 28.29 10.00 -1.78
N VAL A 12 29.23 10.37 -0.91
CA VAL A 12 29.08 10.22 0.55
C VAL A 12 28.97 11.61 1.15
N LEU A 13 27.85 11.85 1.83
CA LEU A 13 27.62 13.08 2.57
C LEU A 13 27.80 12.81 4.07
N LYS A 14 28.60 13.63 4.74
CA LYS A 14 28.72 13.61 6.20
C LYS A 14 28.05 14.85 6.76
N VAL A 15 26.94 14.66 7.45
CA VAL A 15 26.17 15.72 8.10
C VAL A 15 26.28 15.56 9.60
N LYS A 16 26.52 16.66 10.32
CA LYS A 16 26.41 16.65 11.78
C LYS A 16 24.93 16.74 12.14
N THR A 17 24.41 15.73 12.81
CA THR A 17 23.02 15.68 13.27
C THR A 17 22.95 15.81 14.79
N ASP A 18 21.85 16.37 15.29
CA ASP A 18 21.56 16.39 16.72
C ASP A 18 20.74 15.14 17.10
N PRO A 19 21.28 14.24 17.95
CA PRO A 19 20.55 13.06 18.39
C PRO A 19 19.34 13.39 19.29
N PHE A 20 19.37 14.52 20.03
CA PHE A 20 18.25 14.92 20.87
C PHE A 20 17.06 15.36 20.02
N GLU A 21 17.33 16.12 18.96
CA GLU A 21 16.31 16.53 18.00
C GLU A 21 15.68 15.34 17.29
N LEU A 22 16.48 14.36 16.86
CA LEU A 22 15.97 13.11 16.27
C LEU A 22 15.03 12.37 17.22
N ASN A 23 15.46 12.17 18.46
CA ASN A 23 14.65 11.47 19.46
C ASN A 23 13.35 12.22 19.77
N TYR A 24 13.41 13.54 19.83
CA TYR A 24 12.23 14.38 19.99
C TYR A 24 11.26 14.19 18.82
N LEU A 25 11.73 14.26 17.57
CA LEU A 25 10.89 14.03 16.39
C LEU A 25 10.28 12.63 16.38
N LEU A 26 11.05 11.59 16.70
CA LEU A 26 10.55 10.22 16.82
C LEU A 26 9.43 10.10 17.85
N GLN A 27 9.59 10.74 19.00
CA GLN A 27 8.56 10.77 20.03
C GLN A 27 7.30 11.48 19.54
N GLN A 28 7.46 12.65 18.90
CA GLN A 28 6.32 13.40 18.37
C GLN A 28 5.54 12.63 17.29
N TRP A 29 6.23 11.90 16.41
CA TRP A 29 5.58 11.02 15.43
C TRP A 29 4.83 9.86 16.10
N LYS A 30 5.40 9.25 17.14
CA LYS A 30 4.72 8.20 17.92
C LYS A 30 3.46 8.72 18.62
N GLU A 31 3.55 9.90 19.25
CA GLU A 31 2.42 10.57 19.88
C GLU A 31 1.32 10.90 18.86
N TRP A 32 1.68 11.43 17.70
CA TRP A 32 0.72 11.71 16.63
C TRP A 32 0.02 10.44 16.14
N LYS A 33 0.75 9.34 15.87
CA LYS A 33 0.18 8.05 15.48
C LYS A 33 -0.80 7.52 16.55
N ALA A 34 -0.43 7.62 17.83
CA ALA A 34 -1.28 7.21 18.95
C ALA A 34 -2.56 8.06 19.09
N ASN A 35 -2.46 9.37 18.88
CA ASN A 35 -3.60 10.28 18.89
C ASN A 35 -4.56 10.00 17.73
N LEU A 36 -4.03 9.78 16.52
CA LEU A 36 -4.83 9.40 15.35
C LEU A 36 -5.57 8.07 15.58
N GLN A 37 -4.89 7.07 16.13
CA GLN A 37 -5.49 5.79 16.49
C GLN A 37 -6.61 5.96 17.53
N SER A 38 -6.36 6.75 18.59
CA SER A 38 -7.34 7.03 19.63
C SER A 38 -8.56 7.77 19.09
N PHE A 39 -8.34 8.72 18.18
CA PHE A 39 -9.41 9.43 17.47
C PHE A 39 -10.28 8.47 16.64
N ASN A 40 -9.66 7.61 15.83
CA ASN A 40 -10.38 6.63 15.02
C ASN A 40 -11.21 5.66 15.89
N LEU A 41 -10.67 5.18 17.01
CA LEU A 41 -11.40 4.34 17.97
C LEU A 41 -12.56 5.08 18.64
N LYS A 42 -12.38 6.37 18.98
CA LYS A 42 -13.46 7.20 19.55
C LYS A 42 -14.62 7.34 18.56
N ILE A 43 -14.32 7.57 17.27
CA ILE A 43 -15.32 7.63 16.21
C ILE A 43 -16.08 6.31 16.11
N GLU A 44 -15.35 5.20 15.98
CA GLU A 44 -15.95 3.87 15.83
C GLU A 44 -16.84 3.50 17.04
N PHE A 45 -16.37 3.76 18.27
CA PHE A 45 -17.16 3.53 19.48
C PHE A 45 -18.44 4.37 19.51
N GLN A 46 -18.37 5.64 19.14
CA GLN A 46 -19.54 6.52 19.10
C GLN A 46 -20.57 6.04 18.08
N LEU A 47 -20.12 5.65 16.88
CA LEU A 47 -20.98 5.09 15.84
C LEU A 47 -21.69 3.84 16.36
N ASN A 48 -20.94 2.89 16.92
CA ASN A 48 -21.47 1.64 17.48
C ASN A 48 -22.58 1.86 18.50
N ASN A 49 -22.38 2.79 19.44
CA ASN A 49 -23.36 3.08 20.47
C ASN A 49 -24.67 3.66 19.90
N GLU A 50 -24.59 4.54 18.90
CA GLU A 50 -25.79 5.11 18.28
C GLU A 50 -26.60 4.06 17.51
N LEU A 51 -25.94 3.07 16.90
CA LEU A 51 -26.66 1.98 16.22
C LEU A 51 -27.34 1.03 17.19
N ILE A 52 -26.67 0.69 18.29
CA ILE A 52 -27.25 -0.15 19.36
C ILE A 52 -28.51 0.53 19.91
N LYS A 53 -28.47 1.85 20.16
CA LYS A 53 -29.66 2.62 20.56
C LYS A 53 -30.79 2.54 19.53
N LYS A 54 -30.48 2.59 18.22
CA LYS A 54 -31.49 2.50 17.16
C LYS A 54 -32.09 1.10 16.99
N GLN A 55 -31.26 0.05 17.05
CA GLN A 55 -31.74 -1.34 17.04
C GLN A 55 -32.73 -1.60 18.18
N ASN A 56 -32.49 -0.97 19.34
CA ASN A 56 -33.37 -1.07 20.50
C ASN A 56 -34.64 -0.21 20.38
N ASN A 57 -34.67 0.82 19.52
CA ASN A 57 -35.73 1.84 19.50
C ASN A 57 -36.73 1.75 18.32
N SER A 58 -36.51 1.00 17.23
CA SER A 58 -37.53 0.89 16.16
C SER A 58 -37.43 -0.32 15.21
N SER A 59 -38.60 -0.93 14.99
CA SER A 59 -38.94 -2.03 14.08
C SER A 59 -39.14 -1.63 12.60
N GLN A 60 -38.51 -0.56 12.12
CA GLN A 60 -38.66 -0.09 10.73
C GLN A 60 -37.31 0.35 10.17
N LEU A 61 -36.63 -0.53 9.42
CA LEU A 61 -35.49 -0.16 8.59
C LEU A 61 -36.01 0.49 7.30
N SER A 62 -35.77 1.80 7.10
CA SER A 62 -35.59 2.31 5.74
C SER A 62 -34.19 1.89 5.27
N GLN A 63 -34.14 1.10 4.19
CA GLN A 63 -32.90 0.63 3.57
C GLN A 63 -32.24 1.71 2.69
N ASN A 64 -32.34 3.00 3.04
CA ASN A 64 -31.86 4.08 2.18
C ASN A 64 -30.44 4.53 2.61
N PRO A 65 -29.40 4.26 1.81
CA PRO A 65 -28.02 4.66 2.11
C PRO A 65 -27.85 6.18 2.24
N ASN A 66 -28.68 6.97 1.54
CA ASN A 66 -28.59 8.43 1.56
C ASN A 66 -29.11 9.03 2.88
N GLU A 67 -30.06 8.38 3.55
CA GLU A 67 -30.51 8.80 4.89
C GLU A 67 -29.44 8.51 5.95
N PHE A 68 -28.64 7.46 5.74
CA PHE A 68 -27.51 7.16 6.61
C PHE A 68 -26.39 8.19 6.46
N ILE A 69 -26.01 8.59 5.24
CA ILE A 69 -25.00 9.64 5.01
C ILE A 69 -25.48 10.97 5.60
N LYS A 70 -26.76 11.31 5.43
CA LYS A 70 -27.36 12.49 6.05
C LYS A 70 -27.33 12.43 7.59
N TYR A 71 -27.57 11.25 8.17
CA TYR A 71 -27.48 11.04 9.62
C TYR A 71 -26.04 11.05 10.16
N TYR A 72 -25.07 10.54 9.40
CA TYR A 72 -23.64 10.66 9.69
C TYR A 72 -23.21 12.13 9.78
N LEU A 73 -23.83 13.00 8.97
CA LEU A 73 -23.67 14.45 9.02
C LEU A 73 -24.50 15.14 10.12
N ASP A 74 -25.57 14.50 10.63
CA ASP A 74 -26.48 15.03 11.68
C ASP A 74 -26.12 14.56 13.11
N LEU A 75 -24.91 14.01 13.34
CA LEU A 75 -24.32 13.98 14.69
C LEU A 75 -24.52 15.38 15.30
N SER A 76 -25.17 15.49 16.47
CA SER A 76 -25.57 16.77 17.08
C SER A 76 -24.50 17.83 16.79
N SER A 77 -24.82 18.91 16.09
CA SER A 77 -23.83 19.81 15.44
C SER A 77 -22.55 20.02 16.26
N ALA A 78 -22.68 20.27 17.57
CA ALA A 78 -21.57 20.42 18.51
C ALA A 78 -20.56 19.24 18.56
N ARG A 79 -21.00 17.99 18.44
CA ARG A 79 -20.13 16.80 18.41
C ARG A 79 -19.45 16.62 17.06
N TYR A 80 -20.16 16.91 15.97
CA TYR A 80 -19.57 16.91 14.63
C TYR A 80 -18.49 17.98 14.52
N ASP A 81 -18.75 19.18 15.07
CA ASP A 81 -17.79 20.28 15.12
C ASP A 81 -16.56 19.91 15.96
N GLU A 82 -16.71 19.26 17.12
CA GLU A 82 -15.58 18.75 17.93
C GLU A 82 -14.72 17.74 17.15
N MET A 83 -15.38 16.81 16.45
CA MET A 83 -14.68 15.80 15.62
C MET A 83 -13.93 16.45 14.46
N LEU A 84 -14.57 17.41 13.77
CA LEU A 84 -13.97 18.13 12.66
C LEU A 84 -12.76 18.95 13.13
N GLN A 85 -12.88 19.63 14.28
CA GLN A 85 -11.77 20.36 14.88
C GLN A 85 -10.61 19.44 15.23
N THR A 86 -10.90 18.29 15.86
CA THR A 86 -9.86 17.31 16.23
C THR A 86 -9.14 16.77 14.98
N MET A 87 -9.88 16.50 13.90
CA MET A 87 -9.32 16.06 12.63
C MET A 87 -8.40 17.13 12.02
N GLN A 88 -8.84 18.39 12.01
CA GLN A 88 -8.03 19.52 11.54
C GLN A 88 -6.77 19.70 12.39
N ASP A 89 -6.86 19.56 13.70
CA ASP A 89 -5.69 19.65 14.60
C ASP A 89 -4.68 18.53 14.32
N LEU A 90 -5.14 17.31 14.03
CA LEU A 90 -4.29 16.18 13.63
C LEU A 90 -3.62 16.40 12.27
N GLU A 91 -4.35 16.95 11.30
CA GLU A 91 -3.80 17.32 9.97
C GLU A 91 -2.75 18.42 10.09
N ASN A 92 -3.04 19.49 10.84
CA ASN A 92 -2.10 20.58 11.10
C ASN A 92 -0.84 20.08 11.81
N LYS A 93 -1.00 19.18 12.80
CA LYS A 93 0.14 18.57 13.48
C LYS A 93 0.95 17.67 12.54
N PHE A 94 0.30 16.92 11.66
CA PHE A 94 0.99 16.11 10.65
C PHE A 94 1.86 17.00 9.74
N GLU A 95 1.29 18.07 9.19
CA GLU A 95 2.03 19.00 8.33
C GLU A 95 3.22 19.64 9.07
N PHE A 96 3.02 20.05 10.32
CA PHE A 96 4.09 20.55 11.17
C PHE A 96 5.23 19.52 11.35
N LEU A 97 4.90 18.25 11.58
CA LEU A 97 5.89 17.19 11.74
C LEU A 97 6.63 16.86 10.45
N ILE A 98 5.96 16.88 9.30
CA ILE A 98 6.61 16.76 7.99
C ILE A 98 7.63 17.88 7.82
N ASN A 99 7.21 19.14 8.01
CA ASN A 99 8.10 20.29 7.88
C ASN A 99 9.29 20.23 8.85
N SER A 100 9.07 19.78 10.09
CA SER A 100 10.14 19.62 11.08
C SER A 100 11.13 18.51 10.68
N THR A 101 10.62 17.40 10.13
CA THR A 101 11.43 16.29 9.62
C THR A 101 12.25 16.75 8.40
N GLU A 102 11.66 17.56 7.52
CA GLU A 102 12.36 18.16 6.37
C GLU A 102 13.50 19.10 6.81
N ILE A 103 13.27 19.91 7.85
CA ILE A 103 14.30 20.79 8.43
C ILE A 103 15.46 19.94 8.99
N TYR A 104 15.16 18.89 9.75
CA TYR A 104 16.17 17.98 10.29
C TYR A 104 17.00 17.31 9.18
N LEU A 105 16.33 16.87 8.10
CA LEU A 105 16.97 16.21 6.96
C LEU A 105 17.46 17.18 5.88
N LYS A 106 17.43 18.49 6.13
CA LYS A 106 17.69 19.53 5.13
C LYS A 106 18.98 19.32 4.35
N SER A 107 20.06 18.93 5.01
CA SER A 107 21.34 18.70 4.33
C SER A 107 21.28 17.58 3.29
N VAL A 108 20.48 16.54 3.57
CA VAL A 108 20.23 15.44 2.64
C VAL A 108 19.27 15.90 1.55
N SER A 109 18.18 16.60 1.90
CA SER A 109 17.22 17.14 0.94
C SER A 109 17.87 18.10 -0.06
N ASP A 110 18.70 19.04 0.41
CA ASP A 110 19.42 19.99 -0.44
C ASP A 110 20.39 19.27 -1.39
N PHE A 111 21.02 18.17 -0.94
CA PHE A 111 21.89 17.34 -1.79
C PHE A 111 21.09 16.64 -2.89
N VAL A 112 19.98 15.99 -2.52
CA VAL A 112 19.08 15.29 -3.45
C VAL A 112 18.51 16.26 -4.47
N GLN A 113 18.08 17.45 -4.04
CA GLN A 113 17.53 18.47 -4.93
C GLN A 113 18.57 18.95 -5.95
N LYS A 114 19.82 19.16 -5.52
CA LYS A 114 20.93 19.51 -6.44
C LYS A 114 21.20 18.41 -7.45
N TYR A 115 21.16 17.14 -7.03
CA TYR A 115 21.36 16.00 -7.91
C TYR A 115 20.30 15.96 -9.02
N PHE A 116 19.02 16.08 -8.67
CA PHE A 116 17.94 16.10 -9.66
C PHE A 116 17.99 17.33 -10.57
N ALA A 117 18.29 18.52 -10.03
CA ALA A 117 18.44 19.73 -10.82
C ALA A 117 19.59 19.62 -11.85
N ALA A 118 20.73 19.03 -11.45
CA ALA A 118 21.85 18.79 -12.35
C ALA A 118 21.50 17.81 -13.48
N ASN A 119 20.81 16.70 -13.15
CA ASN A 119 20.38 15.73 -14.15
C ASN A 119 19.34 16.31 -15.12
N GLN A 120 18.41 17.15 -14.65
CA GLN A 120 17.46 17.86 -15.52
C GLN A 120 18.19 18.81 -16.48
N ALA A 121 19.19 19.55 -15.99
CA ALA A 121 20.00 20.44 -16.83
C ALA A 121 20.80 19.67 -17.89
N GLU A 122 21.41 18.53 -17.53
CA GLU A 122 22.09 17.63 -18.48
C GLU A 122 21.12 17.14 -19.57
N GLN A 123 19.91 16.71 -19.19
CA GLN A 123 18.90 16.24 -20.14
C GLN A 123 18.46 17.35 -21.11
N LEU A 124 18.17 18.56 -20.61
CA LEU A 124 17.79 19.71 -21.43
C LEU A 124 18.89 20.15 -22.42
N MET A 125 20.17 20.03 -22.06
CA MET A 125 21.28 20.35 -22.97
C MET A 125 21.48 19.29 -24.06
N SER A 126 21.08 18.04 -23.80
CA SER A 126 21.19 16.94 -24.78
C SER A 126 20.00 16.89 -25.76
N SER A 127 18.83 17.39 -25.38
CA SER A 127 17.61 17.34 -26.20
C SER A 127 17.39 18.64 -27.00
N LYS A 128 17.79 18.65 -28.28
CA LYS A 128 17.30 19.64 -29.25
C LYS A 128 15.89 19.26 -29.71
N THR A 129 14.85 19.45 -28.89
CA THR A 129 13.42 19.61 -29.31
C THR A 129 12.50 19.70 -28.08
N ASN A 130 11.42 20.47 -28.22
CA ASN A 130 10.48 20.88 -27.17
C ASN A 130 9.65 19.76 -26.51
N SER A 131 9.33 20.01 -25.23
CA SER A 131 8.09 19.76 -24.50
C SER A 131 7.62 18.31 -24.26
N ASN A 132 8.17 17.70 -23.21
CA ASN A 132 7.47 17.13 -22.03
C ASN A 132 8.49 16.25 -21.33
N ILE A 133 9.14 16.76 -20.27
CA ILE A 133 9.99 15.93 -19.42
C ILE A 133 9.02 14.97 -18.70
N LYS A 134 8.85 13.76 -19.25
CA LYS A 134 8.14 12.72 -18.52
C LYS A 134 8.98 12.38 -17.27
N PRO A 135 8.37 12.29 -16.08
CA PRO A 135 9.07 11.76 -14.91
C PRO A 135 9.63 10.39 -15.27
N SER A 136 10.95 10.24 -15.17
CA SER A 136 11.67 9.02 -15.55
C SER A 136 12.44 8.40 -14.41
N GLU A 137 12.74 9.17 -13.36
CA GLU A 137 13.60 8.73 -12.28
C GLU A 137 12.82 7.88 -11.28
N LYS A 138 13.45 6.81 -10.79
CA LYS A 138 12.90 5.94 -9.75
C LYS A 138 13.81 6.02 -8.54
N LEU A 139 13.25 6.36 -7.38
CA LEU A 139 14.01 6.51 -6.15
C LEU A 139 13.78 5.30 -5.23
N ILE A 140 14.87 4.75 -4.71
CA ILE A 140 14.86 3.71 -3.69
C ILE A 140 15.55 4.27 -2.45
N ILE A 141 14.81 4.37 -1.34
CA ILE A 141 15.30 4.88 -0.08
C ILE A 141 15.75 3.71 0.79
N LEU A 142 17.01 3.73 1.19
CA LEU A 142 17.57 2.87 2.22
C LEU A 142 17.84 3.74 3.44
N ALA A 143 17.13 3.48 4.54
CA ALA A 143 17.24 4.27 5.76
C ALA A 143 17.38 3.36 6.98
N ASP A 144 17.95 3.88 8.06
CA ASP A 144 18.01 3.17 9.32
C ASP A 144 16.61 3.03 9.96
N MET A 145 16.49 2.16 10.97
CA MET A 145 15.23 1.89 11.66
C MET A 145 14.56 3.14 12.23
N SER A 146 15.34 4.11 12.71
CA SER A 146 14.79 5.33 13.29
C SER A 146 14.17 6.21 12.21
N LEU A 147 14.87 6.41 11.09
CA LEU A 147 14.37 7.19 9.97
C LEU A 147 13.20 6.53 9.25
N LEU A 148 13.12 5.19 9.29
CA LEU A 148 11.99 4.45 8.72
C LEU A 148 10.66 4.72 9.45
N GLU A 149 10.68 5.25 10.68
CA GLU A 149 9.46 5.65 11.39
C GLU A 149 8.77 6.88 10.80
N PHE A 150 9.53 7.70 10.06
CA PHE A 150 9.04 8.91 9.40
C PHE A 150 8.43 8.58 8.04
N PRO A 151 7.42 9.32 7.56
CA PRO A 151 6.91 9.21 6.19
C PRO A 151 7.83 9.94 5.20
N LEU A 152 9.02 9.38 4.94
CA LEU A 152 10.06 10.00 4.11
C LEU A 152 9.59 10.34 2.69
N GLU A 153 8.63 9.58 2.13
CA GLU A 153 8.05 9.81 0.81
C GLU A 153 7.19 11.08 0.75
N SER A 154 6.69 11.54 1.90
CA SER A 154 5.87 12.75 2.03
C SER A 154 6.70 14.02 2.19
N LEU A 155 8.04 13.93 2.15
CA LEU A 155 8.92 15.09 2.15
C LEU A 155 8.79 15.85 0.83
N LYS A 156 8.77 17.19 0.90
CA LYS A 156 8.57 18.10 -0.23
C LYS A 156 9.64 17.94 -1.29
N VAL A 157 10.89 17.65 -0.89
CA VAL A 157 11.99 17.35 -1.83
C VAL A 157 11.66 16.23 -2.83
N PHE A 158 10.79 15.29 -2.44
CA PHE A 158 10.36 14.21 -3.31
C PHE A 158 8.98 14.47 -3.92
N TYR A 159 8.01 14.93 -3.11
CA TYR A 159 6.64 15.14 -3.54
C TYR A 159 6.50 16.21 -4.63
N ASP A 160 7.22 17.34 -4.50
CA ASP A 160 7.14 18.45 -5.45
C ASP A 160 8.02 18.23 -6.69
N ASN A 161 8.83 17.17 -6.71
CA ASN A 161 9.83 16.96 -7.75
C ASN A 161 9.26 16.18 -8.94
N GLN A 162 8.97 16.91 -10.01
CA GLN A 162 8.38 16.39 -11.25
C GLN A 162 9.27 15.41 -12.03
N SER A 163 10.54 15.24 -11.67
CA SER A 163 11.40 14.22 -12.33
C SER A 163 11.20 12.82 -11.78
N ILE A 164 10.67 12.70 -10.56
CA ILE A 164 10.52 11.42 -9.87
C ILE A 164 9.19 10.79 -10.28
N SER A 165 9.27 9.58 -10.83
CA SER A 165 8.11 8.78 -11.25
C SER A 165 7.60 7.83 -10.17
N SER A 166 8.50 7.33 -9.32
CA SER A 166 8.15 6.41 -8.23
C SER A 166 9.17 6.50 -7.10
N ILE A 167 8.69 6.35 -5.87
CA ILE A 167 9.51 6.26 -4.67
C ILE A 167 9.16 4.95 -3.98
N SER A 168 10.18 4.24 -3.51
CA SER A 168 10.02 3.01 -2.73
C SER A 168 11.08 2.93 -1.66
N ARG A 169 10.86 2.09 -0.65
CA ARG A 169 11.86 1.74 0.36
C ARG A 169 12.38 0.35 0.15
N ASP A 170 13.61 0.15 0.58
CA ASP A 170 14.21 -1.16 0.69
C ASP A 170 15.02 -1.21 1.99
N PHE A 171 15.49 -2.39 2.38
CA PHE A 171 16.19 -2.58 3.65
C PHE A 171 17.67 -2.91 3.47
N SER A 172 18.09 -3.38 2.29
CA SER A 172 19.49 -3.69 2.02
C SER A 172 19.81 -3.71 0.54
N LEU A 173 20.95 -3.14 0.17
CA LEU A 173 21.51 -3.24 -1.19
C LEU A 173 21.73 -4.69 -1.62
N GLN A 174 22.05 -5.59 -0.69
CA GLN A 174 22.25 -7.01 -1.00
C GLN A 174 20.93 -7.66 -1.44
N PHE A 175 19.83 -7.38 -0.73
CA PHE A 175 18.51 -7.90 -1.07
C PHE A 175 17.96 -7.26 -2.33
N PHE A 176 18.15 -5.95 -2.49
CA PHE A 176 17.84 -5.24 -3.73
C PHE A 176 18.56 -5.86 -4.92
N SER A 177 19.90 -5.98 -4.83
CA SER A 177 20.73 -6.59 -5.87
C SER A 177 20.29 -8.02 -6.19
N THR A 178 20.01 -8.81 -5.14
CA THR A 178 19.51 -10.17 -5.31
C THR A 178 18.25 -10.18 -6.13
N ARG A 179 17.23 -9.36 -5.81
CA ARG A 179 15.97 -9.29 -6.58
C ARG A 179 16.14 -8.70 -7.98
N PHE A 180 16.97 -7.68 -8.11
CA PHE A 180 17.13 -6.90 -9.34
C PHE A 180 17.89 -7.66 -10.42
N PHE A 181 18.91 -8.43 -10.03
CA PHE A 181 19.77 -9.19 -10.93
C PHE A 181 19.45 -10.69 -10.99
N GLN A 182 18.29 -11.14 -10.48
CA GLN A 182 17.90 -12.54 -10.66
C GLN A 182 17.81 -12.87 -12.16
N PRO A 183 18.37 -14.01 -12.61
CA PRO A 183 18.12 -14.50 -13.94
C PRO A 183 16.61 -14.67 -14.11
N LYS A 184 16.00 -13.95 -15.05
CA LYS A 184 14.60 -14.16 -15.40
C LYS A 184 14.47 -15.59 -15.90
N GLU A 185 13.53 -16.36 -15.35
CA GLU A 185 13.13 -17.62 -15.96
C GLU A 185 12.62 -17.29 -17.38
N THR A 186 13.43 -17.62 -18.38
CA THR A 186 12.99 -17.63 -19.76
C THR A 186 11.86 -18.64 -19.83
N VAL A 187 10.63 -18.14 -19.97
CA VAL A 187 9.51 -18.98 -20.43
C VAL A 187 9.89 -19.39 -21.85
N GLU A 188 10.51 -20.56 -21.99
CA GLU A 188 10.81 -21.12 -23.29
C GLU A 188 9.47 -21.26 -24.04
N PRO A 189 9.33 -20.65 -25.23
CA PRO A 189 8.17 -20.94 -26.05
C PRO A 189 8.24 -22.43 -26.38
N ILE A 190 7.21 -23.17 -25.97
CA ILE A 190 7.09 -24.59 -26.29
C ILE A 190 7.05 -24.70 -27.82
N ASN A 191 8.19 -25.00 -28.42
CA ASN A 191 8.31 -25.37 -29.82
C ASN A 191 7.59 -26.72 -29.98
N LYS A 192 6.32 -26.65 -30.40
CA LYS A 192 5.59 -27.82 -30.89
C LYS A 192 5.88 -28.00 -32.37
N ASP A 193 6.91 -28.76 -32.67
CA ASP A 193 7.08 -29.37 -33.99
C ASP A 193 6.32 -30.70 -34.08
N GLU A 194 5.25 -30.64 -34.86
CA GLU A 194 4.71 -31.62 -35.82
C GLU A 194 4.17 -33.01 -35.38
N LYS A 195 2.85 -33.21 -35.56
CA LYS A 195 2.28 -34.00 -36.68
C LYS A 195 0.74 -33.84 -36.83
N LYS A 196 0.31 -33.71 -38.10
CA LYS A 196 -1.03 -33.38 -38.65
C LYS A 196 -2.14 -34.44 -38.42
N LYS A 197 -3.40 -34.00 -38.24
CA LYS A 197 -4.56 -34.23 -39.16
C LYS A 197 -5.92 -33.65 -38.67
N ASP A 198 -6.55 -32.87 -39.55
CA ASP A 198 -7.98 -32.62 -39.88
C ASP A 198 -9.06 -32.01 -38.92
N LYS A 199 -9.44 -30.74 -39.24
CA LYS A 199 -10.73 -29.96 -39.11
C LYS A 199 -11.31 -29.53 -37.73
N PRO A 200 -12.17 -28.47 -37.62
CA PRO A 200 -12.43 -27.25 -38.44
C PRO A 200 -12.21 -25.93 -37.61
N PRO A 201 -12.43 -24.69 -38.14
CA PRO A 201 -11.77 -23.49 -37.62
C PRO A 201 -12.46 -22.93 -36.36
N LYS A 202 -11.74 -22.89 -35.23
CA LYS A 202 -12.06 -22.00 -34.12
C LYS A 202 -11.28 -20.71 -34.31
N GLN A 203 -12.02 -19.58 -34.34
CA GLN A 203 -11.46 -18.23 -34.36
C GLN A 203 -10.53 -18.06 -33.16
N THR A 204 -9.22 -18.13 -33.40
CA THR A 204 -8.20 -17.70 -32.47
C THR A 204 -8.19 -16.18 -32.47
N ILE A 205 -8.70 -15.60 -31.39
CA ILE A 205 -8.46 -14.20 -31.02
C ILE A 205 -6.94 -14.09 -30.86
N ALA A 206 -6.30 -13.36 -31.77
CA ALA A 206 -4.88 -13.03 -31.66
C ALA A 206 -4.65 -12.27 -30.33
N PRO A 207 -3.60 -12.59 -29.57
CA PRO A 207 -3.22 -11.75 -28.43
C PRO A 207 -2.92 -10.33 -28.96
N PRO A 208 -3.36 -9.28 -28.25
CA PRO A 208 -3.18 -7.91 -28.74
C PRO A 208 -1.69 -7.63 -28.91
N SER A 209 -1.30 -7.34 -30.14
CA SER A 209 0.07 -7.14 -30.63
C SER A 209 0.72 -5.84 -30.14
N ASN A 210 0.27 -5.28 -29.01
CA ASN A 210 0.68 -3.96 -28.50
C ASN A 210 1.11 -4.02 -27.03
N LEU A 211 1.66 -5.13 -26.54
CA LEU A 211 2.37 -5.11 -25.26
C LEU A 211 3.75 -4.48 -25.52
N GLU A 212 3.95 -3.26 -25.02
CA GLU A 212 5.28 -2.66 -24.93
C GLU A 212 6.24 -3.70 -24.32
N PRO A 213 7.47 -3.84 -24.85
CA PRO A 213 8.43 -4.76 -24.28
C PRO A 213 8.59 -4.46 -22.79
N LEU A 214 8.33 -5.46 -21.96
CA LEU A 214 8.37 -5.34 -20.52
C LEU A 214 9.73 -4.74 -20.12
N ALA A 215 9.70 -3.62 -19.41
CA ALA A 215 10.92 -2.92 -19.02
C ALA A 215 11.92 -3.89 -18.36
N GLU A 216 13.20 -3.70 -18.65
CA GLU A 216 14.25 -4.46 -17.99
C GLU A 216 14.08 -4.29 -16.46
N HIS A 217 14.21 -5.38 -15.72
CA HIS A 217 14.11 -5.41 -14.24
C HIS A 217 12.71 -5.24 -13.61
N VAL A 218 11.63 -5.63 -14.29
CA VAL A 218 10.27 -5.73 -13.69
C VAL A 218 9.99 -7.15 -13.17
N THR A 219 9.46 -7.24 -11.95
CA THR A 219 8.88 -8.48 -11.42
C THR A 219 7.46 -8.65 -11.94
N THR A 220 7.17 -9.79 -12.58
CA THR A 220 5.83 -10.09 -13.09
C THR A 220 4.99 -10.79 -12.04
N ILE A 221 3.70 -10.48 -12.04
CA ILE A 221 2.70 -11.11 -11.18
C ILE A 221 1.78 -11.92 -12.08
N ASP A 222 1.44 -13.14 -11.68
CA ASP A 222 0.41 -13.92 -12.35
C ASP A 222 -0.98 -13.43 -11.90
N PRO A 223 -1.75 -12.75 -12.77
CA PRO A 223 -3.06 -12.21 -12.41
C PRO A 223 -4.09 -13.32 -12.12
N LEU A 224 -3.83 -14.57 -12.52
CA LEU A 224 -4.69 -15.73 -12.26
C LEU A 224 -4.48 -16.31 -10.86
N ARG A 225 -3.34 -16.00 -10.22
CA ARG A 225 -2.97 -16.47 -8.87
C ARG A 225 -3.03 -15.36 -7.83
N VAL A 226 -3.87 -14.35 -8.06
CA VAL A 226 -4.16 -13.34 -7.04
C VAL A 226 -5.11 -13.95 -6.00
N LYS A 227 -4.72 -13.83 -4.73
CA LYS A 227 -5.55 -14.22 -3.60
C LYS A 227 -5.94 -13.00 -2.76
N TYR A 228 -7.07 -13.04 -2.06
CA TYR A 228 -7.50 -11.94 -1.18
C TYR A 228 -7.98 -12.39 0.20
N LEU A 229 -7.69 -11.59 1.23
CA LEU A 229 -8.18 -11.72 2.60
C LEU A 229 -8.77 -10.36 3.01
N ILE A 230 -10.10 -10.23 3.00
CA ILE A 230 -10.80 -8.95 3.15
C ILE A 230 -11.74 -9.00 4.34
N ASP A 231 -11.44 -8.21 5.39
CA ASP A 231 -12.25 -8.11 6.61
C ASP A 231 -12.67 -9.49 7.12
N VAL A 232 -11.69 -10.36 7.37
CA VAL A 232 -11.89 -11.80 7.64
C VAL A 232 -12.65 -12.11 8.93
N PHE A 233 -12.81 -11.11 9.81
CA PHE A 233 -13.64 -11.20 11.01
C PHE A 233 -14.98 -10.47 10.85
N ASN A 234 -15.23 -9.81 9.72
CA ASN A 234 -16.41 -8.97 9.46
C ASN A 234 -16.61 -7.92 10.56
N GLU A 235 -15.52 -7.26 10.94
CA GLU A 235 -15.44 -6.33 12.06
C GLU A 235 -15.11 -4.91 11.64
N ALA A 236 -14.72 -4.67 10.39
CA ALA A 236 -14.51 -3.30 9.88
C ALA A 236 -15.83 -2.55 9.61
N SER A 237 -16.96 -3.17 9.95
CA SER A 237 -18.30 -2.77 9.54
C SER A 237 -19.33 -2.47 10.64
N PRO A 238 -19.01 -2.39 11.95
CA PRO A 238 -20.05 -2.14 12.92
C PRO A 238 -20.50 -0.68 12.73
N GLY A 239 -21.65 -0.55 12.06
CA GLY A 239 -22.29 0.74 11.83
C GLY A 239 -22.25 1.37 10.47
N LEU A 240 -21.46 0.86 9.54
CA LEU A 240 -21.61 1.29 8.15
C LEU A 240 -22.91 0.72 7.57
N PRO A 241 -23.56 1.40 6.60
CA PRO A 241 -24.59 0.78 5.78
C PRO A 241 -24.02 -0.51 5.22
N SER A 242 -24.87 -1.54 5.12
CA SER A 242 -24.48 -2.82 4.53
C SER A 242 -23.80 -2.66 3.16
N GLU A 243 -24.11 -1.57 2.44
CA GLU A 243 -23.56 -1.23 1.13
C GLU A 243 -22.17 -0.60 1.10
N MET A 244 -21.63 -0.17 2.24
CA MET A 244 -20.35 0.56 2.38
C MET A 244 -19.28 -0.23 3.13
N THR A 245 -19.57 -1.47 3.53
CA THR A 245 -18.58 -2.34 4.16
C THR A 245 -17.38 -2.59 3.23
N PRO A 246 -16.18 -2.85 3.75
CA PRO A 246 -15.04 -3.19 2.89
C PRO A 246 -15.29 -4.42 2.02
N ILE A 247 -16.04 -5.41 2.54
CA ILE A 247 -16.45 -6.61 1.81
C ILE A 247 -17.33 -6.24 0.61
N VAL A 248 -18.36 -5.40 0.81
CA VAL A 248 -19.25 -5.02 -0.30
C VAL A 248 -18.54 -4.10 -1.30
N SER A 249 -17.71 -3.17 -0.84
CA SER A 249 -16.89 -2.33 -1.70
C SER A 249 -15.94 -3.16 -2.57
N PHE A 250 -15.28 -4.16 -1.98
CA PHE A 250 -14.43 -5.09 -2.70
C PHE A 250 -15.20 -5.96 -3.71
N LYS A 251 -16.39 -6.46 -3.34
CA LYS A 251 -17.27 -7.21 -4.26
C LYS A 251 -17.71 -6.34 -5.45
N LYS A 252 -18.08 -5.08 -5.22
CA LYS A 252 -18.42 -4.13 -6.29
C LYS A 252 -17.24 -3.91 -7.24
N MET A 253 -16.04 -3.70 -6.70
CA MET A 253 -14.82 -3.54 -7.50
C MET A 253 -14.52 -4.79 -8.33
N THR A 254 -14.54 -5.98 -7.73
CA THR A 254 -14.24 -7.24 -8.46
C THR A 254 -15.29 -7.56 -9.52
N GLN A 255 -16.55 -7.17 -9.33
CA GLN A 255 -17.59 -7.26 -10.36
C GLN A 255 -17.33 -6.29 -11.53
N GLN A 256 -17.01 -5.03 -11.21
CA GLN A 256 -16.68 -4.00 -12.21
C GLN A 256 -15.46 -4.41 -13.06
N PHE A 257 -14.43 -4.97 -12.44
CA PHE A 257 -13.21 -5.42 -13.10
C PHE A 257 -13.16 -6.94 -13.31
N SER A 258 -14.31 -7.57 -13.54
CA SER A 258 -14.44 -9.03 -13.68
C SER A 258 -13.52 -9.64 -14.74
N HIS A 259 -13.20 -8.91 -15.82
CA HIS A 259 -12.26 -9.34 -16.84
C HIS A 259 -10.84 -9.63 -16.30
N VAL A 260 -10.43 -8.96 -15.21
CA VAL A 260 -9.17 -9.23 -14.50
C VAL A 260 -9.42 -10.14 -13.29
N CYS A 261 -10.45 -9.83 -12.51
CA CYS A 261 -10.66 -10.41 -11.18
C CYS A 261 -11.41 -11.74 -11.18
N SER A 262 -11.89 -12.24 -12.33
CA SER A 262 -12.72 -13.45 -12.41
C SER A 262 -12.10 -14.73 -11.84
N LYS A 263 -10.76 -14.79 -11.75
CA LYS A 263 -10.02 -15.93 -11.19
C LYS A 263 -9.48 -15.68 -9.79
N TRP A 264 -9.70 -14.49 -9.24
CA TRP A 264 -9.22 -14.17 -7.90
C TRP A 264 -10.02 -14.97 -6.87
N THR A 265 -9.30 -15.61 -5.96
CA THR A 265 -9.90 -16.44 -4.91
C THR A 265 -9.52 -15.88 -3.56
N GLY A 266 -10.38 -16.02 -2.57
CA GLY A 266 -10.19 -15.28 -1.33
C GLY A 266 -11.08 -15.74 -0.22
N LEU A 267 -10.92 -15.06 0.91
CA LEU A 267 -11.74 -15.24 2.09
C LEU A 267 -12.21 -13.87 2.59
N THR A 268 -13.46 -13.84 3.01
CA THR A 268 -14.10 -12.70 3.66
C THR A 268 -14.73 -13.16 4.98
N GLY A 269 -14.96 -12.25 5.92
CA GLY A 269 -15.61 -12.61 7.19
C GLY A 269 -17.07 -13.05 7.07
N LEU A 270 -17.65 -13.04 5.86
CA LEU A 270 -18.96 -13.63 5.58
C LEU A 270 -18.89 -15.14 5.32
N ASP A 271 -17.71 -15.66 4.97
CA ASP A 271 -17.51 -17.06 4.63
C ASP A 271 -17.38 -17.89 5.91
N HIS A 272 -16.29 -17.65 6.66
CA HIS A 272 -16.03 -18.17 8.00
C HIS A 272 -14.86 -17.43 8.63
N SER A 273 -14.60 -17.67 9.92
CA SER A 273 -13.39 -17.17 10.58
C SER A 273 -12.21 -18.09 10.26
N PRO A 274 -11.16 -17.60 9.58
CA PRO A 274 -10.07 -18.46 9.12
C PRO A 274 -9.14 -18.87 10.26
N SER A 275 -8.55 -20.07 10.14
CA SER A 275 -7.42 -20.45 10.99
C SER A 275 -6.12 -19.79 10.52
N LEU A 276 -5.12 -19.68 11.39
CA LEU A 276 -3.80 -19.15 11.01
C LEU A 276 -3.18 -19.96 9.85
N GLY A 277 -3.33 -21.29 9.86
CA GLY A 277 -2.82 -22.15 8.78
C GLY A 277 -3.55 -21.95 7.44
N GLU A 278 -4.84 -21.59 7.49
CA GLU A 278 -5.59 -21.22 6.31
C GLU A 278 -5.06 -19.92 5.72
N CYS A 279 -4.92 -18.85 6.52
CA CYS A 279 -4.28 -17.62 6.08
C CYS A 279 -2.90 -17.88 5.46
N GLU A 280 -2.05 -18.67 6.12
CA GLU A 280 -0.72 -19.06 5.64
C GLU A 280 -0.78 -19.70 4.24
N SER A 281 -1.74 -20.62 3.98
CA SER A 281 -1.92 -21.23 2.66
C SER A 281 -2.32 -20.23 1.57
N TYR A 282 -3.07 -19.19 1.92
CA TYR A 282 -3.38 -18.10 0.99
C TYR A 282 -2.14 -17.29 0.64
N LEU A 283 -1.22 -17.09 1.58
CA LEU A 283 0.03 -16.40 1.31
C LEU A 283 0.96 -17.23 0.41
N ILE A 284 1.19 -18.50 0.74
CA ILE A 284 2.12 -19.41 0.03
C ILE A 284 1.71 -19.64 -1.43
N ASP A 285 0.42 -19.88 -1.67
CA ASP A 285 -0.07 -20.26 -3.00
C ASP A 285 -0.34 -19.08 -3.94
N SER A 286 -0.24 -17.85 -3.44
CA SER A 286 -0.53 -16.64 -4.22
C SER A 286 0.68 -16.13 -4.99
N SER A 287 0.45 -15.55 -6.18
CA SER A 287 1.43 -14.68 -6.83
C SER A 287 1.34 -13.25 -6.30
N CYS A 288 0.14 -12.83 -5.92
CA CYS A 288 -0.13 -11.58 -5.23
C CYS A 288 -1.21 -11.79 -4.17
N LEU A 289 -0.98 -11.25 -2.97
CA LEU A 289 -1.96 -11.27 -1.89
C LEU A 289 -2.52 -9.86 -1.66
N LEU A 290 -3.84 -9.73 -1.75
CA LEU A 290 -4.58 -8.55 -1.32
C LEU A 290 -5.06 -8.75 0.10
N PHE A 291 -4.59 -7.94 1.03
CA PHE A 291 -4.96 -8.04 2.43
C PHE A 291 -5.62 -6.74 2.89
N ASN A 292 -6.79 -6.85 3.50
CA ASN A 292 -7.46 -5.74 4.17
C ASN A 292 -7.96 -6.20 5.54
N GLY A 293 -7.28 -5.77 6.60
CA GLY A 293 -7.52 -6.23 7.96
C GLY A 293 -7.52 -5.10 8.98
N THR A 294 -8.21 -5.33 10.09
CA THR A 294 -8.35 -4.38 11.20
C THR A 294 -7.18 -4.46 12.20
N GLU A 295 -6.21 -5.34 11.98
CA GLU A 295 -5.02 -5.51 12.84
C GLU A 295 -3.76 -5.33 12.00
N ARG A 296 -2.58 -5.57 12.58
CA ARG A 296 -1.34 -5.65 11.80
C ARG A 296 -1.39 -6.88 10.92
N PHE A 297 -0.82 -6.79 9.72
CA PHE A 297 -0.68 -7.93 8.81
C PHE A 297 -0.06 -9.14 9.54
N LEU A 298 1.02 -8.93 10.30
CA LEU A 298 1.72 -9.97 11.06
C LEU A 298 0.95 -10.54 12.26
N SER A 299 -0.22 -9.99 12.61
CA SER A 299 -1.13 -10.63 13.59
C SER A 299 -1.85 -11.84 12.98
N TYR A 300 -2.00 -11.88 11.65
CA TYR A 300 -2.58 -13.01 10.92
C TYR A 300 -1.53 -14.03 10.49
N PHE A 301 -0.26 -13.63 10.51
CA PHE A 301 0.87 -14.43 10.06
C PHE A 301 1.99 -14.31 11.09
N SER A 302 2.12 -15.32 11.97
CA SER A 302 3.17 -15.34 13.00
C SER A 302 4.54 -15.04 12.38
N SER A 303 5.22 -14.00 12.87
CA SER A 303 6.50 -13.53 12.34
C SER A 303 7.56 -14.65 12.24
N ASN A 304 7.63 -15.50 13.26
CA ASN A 304 8.53 -16.66 13.29
C ASN A 304 8.21 -17.68 12.21
N LYS A 305 6.92 -17.87 11.90
CA LYS A 305 6.49 -18.81 10.86
C LYS A 305 6.69 -18.24 9.46
N VAL A 306 6.35 -16.97 9.24
CA VAL A 306 6.53 -16.29 7.94
C VAL A 306 7.96 -16.41 7.46
N ALA A 307 8.94 -16.26 8.35
CA ALA A 307 10.35 -16.41 8.03
C ALA A 307 10.73 -17.82 7.51
N SER A 308 9.93 -18.85 7.86
CA SER A 308 10.12 -20.23 7.42
C SER A 308 9.25 -20.63 6.22
N LEU A 309 8.30 -19.78 5.81
CA LEU A 309 7.42 -20.08 4.69
C LEU A 309 8.17 -19.96 3.36
N ASN A 310 7.86 -20.86 2.42
CA ASN A 310 8.31 -20.72 1.06
C ASN A 310 7.44 -19.68 0.33
N LEU A 311 7.92 -18.44 0.29
CA LEU A 311 7.25 -17.31 -0.38
C LEU A 311 7.78 -17.06 -1.78
N ASN A 312 8.44 -18.04 -2.41
CA ASN A 312 9.03 -17.86 -3.74
C ASN A 312 7.98 -17.50 -4.80
N GLU A 313 6.73 -17.94 -4.64
CA GLU A 313 5.64 -17.64 -5.57
C GLU A 313 5.02 -16.25 -5.32
N CYS A 314 4.95 -15.82 -4.07
CA CYS A 314 4.31 -14.56 -3.69
C CYS A 314 5.26 -13.39 -3.95
N LYS A 315 4.99 -12.63 -5.02
CA LYS A 315 5.84 -11.52 -5.48
C LYS A 315 5.37 -10.16 -5.00
N LEU A 316 4.08 -10.02 -4.67
CA LEU A 316 3.49 -8.77 -4.22
C LEU A 316 2.49 -9.02 -3.09
N ILE A 317 2.54 -8.17 -2.07
CA ILE A 317 1.50 -8.09 -1.05
C ILE A 317 1.01 -6.64 -1.03
N ILE A 318 -0.30 -6.46 -1.16
CA ILE A 318 -0.95 -5.17 -0.95
C ILE A 318 -1.70 -5.28 0.37
N ALA A 319 -1.14 -4.70 1.43
CA ALA A 319 -1.70 -4.76 2.76
C ALA A 319 -2.28 -3.40 3.17
N ASN A 320 -3.60 -3.36 3.38
CA ASN A 320 -4.27 -2.30 4.12
C ASN A 320 -4.55 -2.84 5.52
N ASP A 321 -3.66 -2.53 6.45
CA ASP A 321 -3.70 -3.03 7.82
C ASP A 321 -3.84 -1.84 8.80
N LEU A 322 -3.90 -2.10 10.11
CA LEU A 322 -3.97 -1.05 11.15
C LEU A 322 -5.26 -0.21 11.19
N THR A 323 -6.33 -0.62 10.52
CA THR A 323 -7.68 -0.03 10.67
C THR A 323 -8.39 -0.59 11.91
N GLN A 324 -7.83 -0.30 13.08
CA GLN A 324 -8.26 -0.93 14.33
C GLN A 324 -9.69 -0.57 14.72
N THR A 325 -10.36 -1.59 15.25
CA THR A 325 -11.69 -1.50 15.84
C THR A 325 -11.59 -1.84 17.32
N GLY A 326 -12.56 -1.46 18.13
CA GLY A 326 -12.56 -1.80 19.56
C GLY A 326 -12.44 -3.31 19.80
N ARG A 327 -12.93 -4.15 18.88
CA ARG A 327 -12.79 -5.61 18.93
C ARG A 327 -11.39 -6.08 18.54
N SER A 328 -10.81 -5.52 17.48
CA SER A 328 -9.48 -5.91 17.02
C SER A 328 -8.38 -5.44 17.97
N PHE A 329 -8.56 -4.29 18.62
CA PHE A 329 -7.67 -3.80 19.67
C PHE A 329 -7.51 -4.80 20.83
N GLY A 330 -8.60 -5.47 21.21
CA GLY A 330 -8.59 -6.49 22.26
C GLY A 330 -7.82 -7.77 21.92
N ARG A 331 -7.55 -8.03 20.63
CA ARG A 331 -6.76 -9.19 20.19
C ARG A 331 -5.26 -8.90 20.18
N ILE A 332 -4.88 -7.66 19.90
CA ILE A 332 -3.46 -7.22 19.90
C ILE A 332 -2.83 -7.31 21.30
N GLY A 333 -3.62 -7.22 22.38
CA GLY A 333 -3.12 -7.32 23.76
C GLY A 333 -2.80 -8.74 24.26
N LYS A 334 -2.86 -9.77 23.40
CA LYS A 334 -2.65 -11.17 23.79
C LYS A 334 -1.33 -11.80 23.30
N ASP A 335 -0.52 -11.04 22.57
CA ASP A 335 0.81 -11.47 22.07
C ASP A 335 1.96 -10.81 22.82
#